data_AF-A0A1Y4WQH3-F1
#
_entry.id   AF-A0A1Y4WQH3-F1
#
_cell.length_a   1.000
_cell.length_b   1.000
_cell.length_c   1.000
_cell.angle_alpha   90.00
_cell.angle_beta   90.00
_cell.angle_gamma   90.00
#
_symmetry.space_group_name_H-M   'P 1'
#
loop_
_entity.id
_entity.type
_entity.pdbx_description
1 polymer ?
#
loop_
_entity_poly.entity_id
_entity_poly.type
_entity_poly.pdbx_seq_one_letter_code
_entity_poly.pdbx_strand_id
1 'polypeptide(L)'
;MDFSKFWIPFLASAVIILLRNYFPKTWERLYVPFLVVGSVLTLLLVCLMLGAAYVMVFHRTFSAGKKILYCLVDAAMVGFLVWLDIAGWKKWRREHGEKK
;
A
#
# COMPACT_ATOMS: atom_id res chain seq x y z
N MET A 1 -12.44 16.04 -22.15
CA MET A 1 -11.44 15.46 -21.23
C MET A 1 -10.15 16.27 -21.37
N ASP A 2 -9.78 17.02 -20.33
CA ASP A 2 -8.58 17.86 -20.32
C ASP A 2 -7.31 16.99 -20.30
N PHE A 3 -6.69 16.75 -21.46
CA PHE A 3 -5.42 16.02 -21.57
C PHE A 3 -4.28 16.71 -20.79
N SER A 4 -4.38 18.02 -20.54
CA SER A 4 -3.40 18.79 -19.76
C SER A 4 -3.25 18.33 -18.31
N LYS A 5 -4.29 17.72 -17.71
CA LYS A 5 -4.24 17.20 -16.33
C LYS A 5 -3.49 15.86 -16.22
N PHE A 6 -3.31 15.13 -17.32
CA PHE A 6 -2.55 13.88 -17.36
C PHE A 6 -1.03 14.08 -17.33
N TRP A 7 -0.55 15.25 -17.77
CA TRP A 7 0.88 15.56 -17.74
C TRP A 7 1.39 15.87 -16.33
N ILE A 8 0.54 16.40 -15.47
CA ILE A 8 0.88 16.76 -14.08
C ILE A 8 1.40 15.55 -13.26
N PRO A 9 0.72 14.39 -13.22
CA PRO A 9 1.24 13.21 -12.53
C PRO A 9 2.50 12.63 -13.21
N PHE A 10 2.65 12.81 -14.53
CA PHE A 10 3.83 12.34 -15.25
C PHE A 10 5.07 13.21 -14.95
N LEU A 11 4.89 14.52 -14.90
CA LEU A 11 5.93 15.47 -14.48
C LEU A 11 6.29 15.27 -13.00
N ALA A 12 5.29 15.11 -12.13
CA ALA A 12 5.52 14.86 -10.71
C ALA A 12 6.32 13.56 -10.50
N SER A 13 5.96 12.47 -11.20
CA SER A 13 6.69 11.20 -11.10
C SER A 13 8.10 11.29 -11.68
N ALA A 14 8.30 11.97 -12.82
CA ALA A 14 9.62 12.20 -13.41
C ALA A 14 10.53 13.01 -12.47
N VAL A 15 10.00 14.06 -11.84
CA VAL A 15 10.73 14.88 -10.85
C VAL A 15 11.10 14.05 -9.61
N ILE A 16 10.20 13.20 -9.11
CA ILE A 16 10.47 12.30 -7.98
C ILE A 16 11.59 11.31 -8.33
N ILE A 17 11.59 10.75 -9.54
CA ILE A 17 12.63 9.82 -10.02
C ILE A 17 13.99 10.54 -10.16
N LEU A 18 13.99 11.77 -10.70
CA LEU A 18 15.20 12.59 -10.82
C LEU A 18 15.79 12.97 -9.45
N LEU A 19 14.95 13.40 -8.51
CA LEU A 19 15.35 13.68 -7.13
C LEU A 19 15.88 12.43 -6.42
N ARG A 20 15.31 11.26 -6.72
CA ARG A 20 15.80 9.97 -6.22
C ARG A 20 17.20 9.64 -6.73
N ASN A 21 17.50 9.95 -7.99
CA ASN A 21 18.85 9.77 -8.54
C ASN A 21 19.86 10.81 -8.05
N TYR A 22 19.43 12.06 -7.82
CA TYR A 22 20.32 13.14 -7.41
C TYR A 22 20.70 13.09 -5.92
N PHE A 23 19.79 12.65 -5.05
CA PHE A 23 20.01 12.58 -3.59
C PHE A 23 19.76 11.18 -3.01
N PRO A 24 20.52 10.15 -3.44
CA PRO A 24 20.29 8.76 -3.03
C PRO A 24 20.43 8.57 -1.50
N LYS A 25 21.43 9.20 -0.88
CA LYS A 25 21.67 9.15 0.58
C LYS A 25 20.52 9.72 1.42
N THR A 26 19.91 10.82 0.95
CA THR A 26 18.78 11.46 1.63
C THR A 26 17.52 10.63 1.43
N TRP A 27 17.34 10.06 0.24
CA TRP A 27 16.25 9.15 -0.08
C TRP A 27 16.31 7.84 0.72
N GLU A 28 17.47 7.24 0.93
CA GLU A 28 17.62 6.05 1.77
C GLU A 28 17.16 6.30 3.22
N ARG A 29 17.49 7.47 3.78
CA ARG A 29 17.03 7.88 5.11
C ARG A 29 15.54 8.15 5.18
N LEU A 30 14.96 8.68 4.10
CA LEU A 30 13.52 8.94 3.98
C LEU A 30 12.72 7.69 3.62
N TYR A 31 13.34 6.67 3.02
CA TYR A 31 12.66 5.45 2.59
C TYR A 31 12.16 4.64 3.78
N VAL A 32 12.91 4.58 4.88
CA VAL A 32 12.51 3.90 6.12
C VAL A 32 11.26 4.53 6.74
N PRO A 33 11.20 5.85 7.03
CA PRO A 33 9.97 6.46 7.54
C PRO A 33 8.83 6.38 6.52
N PHE A 34 9.11 6.42 5.21
CA PHE A 34 8.07 6.22 4.19
C PHE A 34 7.50 4.80 4.20
N LEU A 35 8.33 3.77 4.39
CA LEU A 35 7.90 2.39 4.60
C LEU A 35 7.08 2.23 5.89
N VAL A 36 7.50 2.88 6.98
CA VAL A 36 6.77 2.83 8.26
C VAL A 36 5.41 3.50 8.12
N VAL A 37 5.35 4.70 7.53
CA VAL A 37 4.07 5.39 7.26
C VAL A 37 3.20 4.56 6.32
N GLY A 38 3.79 3.96 5.28
CA GLY A 38 3.13 3.03 4.39
C GLY A 38 2.49 1.90 5.17
N SER A 39 3.27 1.16 5.95
CA SER A 39 2.84 0.02 6.78
C SER A 39 1.72 0.37 7.77
N VAL A 40 1.83 1.54 8.43
CA VAL A 40 0.78 2.05 9.33
C VAL A 40 -0.51 2.36 8.55
N LEU A 41 -0.41 2.99 7.38
CA LEU A 41 -1.56 3.23 6.51
C LEU A 41 -2.20 1.92 6.04
N THR A 42 -1.40 0.93 5.65
CA THR A 42 -1.90 -0.38 5.25
C THR A 42 -2.65 -1.05 6.39
N LEU A 43 -2.09 -1.01 7.60
CA LEU A 43 -2.72 -1.60 8.79
C LEU A 43 -4.05 -0.91 9.12
N LEU A 44 -4.11 0.41 8.98
CA LEU A 44 -5.34 1.19 9.17
C LEU A 44 -6.41 0.83 8.12
N LEU A 45 -6.00 0.65 6.87
CA LEU A 45 -6.87 0.16 5.77
C LEU A 45 -7.42 -1.24 6.05
N VAL A 46 -6.56 -2.15 6.51
CA VAL A 46 -6.95 -3.52 6.91
C VAL A 46 -7.97 -3.49 8.06
N CYS A 47 -7.76 -2.64 9.07
CA CYS A 47 -8.73 -2.48 10.16
C CYS A 47 -10.09 -1.94 9.68
N LEU A 48 -10.09 -0.97 8.75
CA LEU A 48 -11.33 -0.45 8.17
C LEU A 48 -12.08 -1.52 7.36
N MET A 49 -11.33 -2.31 6.58
CA MET A 49 -11.85 -3.43 5.79
C MET A 49 -12.51 -4.49 6.69
N LEU A 50 -11.81 -4.93 7.73
CA LEU A 50 -12.34 -5.85 8.74
C LEU A 50 -13.58 -5.28 9.46
N GLY A 51 -13.59 -4.00 9.81
CA GLY A 51 -14.74 -3.33 10.40
C GLY A 51 -15.94 -3.31 9.46
N ALA A 52 -15.73 -2.99 8.19
CA ALA A 52 -16.78 -3.01 7.16
C ALA A 52 -17.32 -4.44 6.93
N ALA A 53 -16.44 -5.44 6.87
CA ALA A 53 -16.82 -6.85 6.76
C ALA A 53 -17.67 -7.29 7.97
N TYR A 54 -17.27 -6.91 9.19
CA TYR A 54 -18.02 -7.21 10.40
C TYR A 54 -19.43 -6.59 10.39
N VAL A 55 -19.54 -5.31 10.03
CA VAL A 55 -20.83 -4.62 9.90
C VAL A 55 -21.72 -5.27 8.83
N MET A 56 -21.14 -5.67 7.69
CA MET A 56 -21.88 -6.40 6.63
C MET A 56 -22.36 -7.78 7.08
N VAL A 57 -21.57 -8.51 7.87
CA VAL A 57 -21.96 -9.82 8.42
C VAL A 57 -23.20 -9.69 9.29
N PHE A 58 -23.28 -8.64 10.12
CA PHE A 58 -24.44 -8.39 10.99
C PHE A 58 -25.66 -7.79 10.26
N HIS A 59 -25.47 -7.12 9.13
CA HIS A 59 -26.58 -6.63 8.32
C HIS A 59 -27.36 -7.78 7.64
N ARG A 60 -28.67 -7.87 7.91
CA ARG A 60 -29.59 -8.89 7.32
C ARG A 60 -29.90 -8.69 5.84
N THR A 61 -29.53 -7.56 5.25
CA THR A 61 -29.85 -7.17 3.86
C THR A 61 -29.04 -7.91 2.79
N PHE A 62 -27.93 -8.57 3.15
CA PHE A 62 -27.07 -9.30 2.21
C PHE A 62 -27.32 -10.82 2.24
N SER A 63 -27.51 -11.41 1.06
CA SER A 63 -27.56 -12.87 0.87
C SER A 63 -26.24 -13.52 1.31
N ALA A 64 -26.31 -14.74 1.88
CA ALA A 64 -25.17 -15.48 2.40
C ALA A 64 -24.02 -15.61 1.38
N GLY A 65 -24.36 -15.83 0.10
CA GLY A 65 -23.36 -15.91 -0.97
C GLY A 65 -22.61 -14.60 -1.21
N LYS A 66 -23.28 -13.45 -1.09
CA LYS A 66 -22.62 -12.13 -1.20
C LYS A 66 -21.67 -11.90 -0.02
N LYS A 67 -22.06 -12.29 1.20
CA LYS A 67 -21.21 -12.17 2.40
C LYS A 67 -19.91 -12.97 2.26
N ILE A 68 -20.00 -14.21 1.78
CA ILE A 68 -18.83 -15.07 1.57
C ILE A 68 -17.89 -14.46 0.52
N LEU A 69 -18.44 -14.00 -0.60
CA LEU A 69 -17.66 -13.44 -1.70
C LEU A 69 -16.96 -12.13 -1.29
N TYR A 70 -17.64 -11.26 -0.52
CA TYR A 70 -17.04 -10.07 0.06
C TYR A 70 -15.90 -10.41 1.02
N CYS A 71 -16.10 -11.32 1.97
CA CYS A 71 -15.04 -11.74 2.89
C CYS A 71 -13.84 -12.36 2.16
N LEU A 72 -14.07 -13.11 1.08
CA LEU A 72 -12.99 -13.71 0.29
C LEU A 72 -12.15 -12.63 -0.42
N VAL A 73 -12.81 -11.65 -1.04
CA VAL A 73 -12.13 -10.52 -1.70
C VAL A 73 -11.37 -9.67 -0.69
N ASP A 74 -11.97 -9.42 0.48
CA ASP A 74 -11.35 -8.64 1.55
C ASP A 74 -10.10 -9.35 2.09
N ALA A 75 -10.19 -10.66 2.37
CA ALA A 75 -9.05 -11.47 2.78
C ALA A 75 -7.93 -11.49 1.72
N ALA A 76 -8.28 -11.57 0.44
CA ALA A 76 -7.32 -11.49 -0.65
C ALA A 76 -6.63 -10.12 -0.73
N MET A 77 -7.39 -9.02 -0.57
CA MET A 77 -6.83 -7.66 -0.56
C MET A 77 -5.92 -7.42 0.64
N VAL A 78 -6.33 -7.84 1.84
CA VAL A 78 -5.51 -7.76 3.05
C VAL A 78 -4.22 -8.56 2.86
N GLY A 79 -4.30 -9.80 2.37
CA GLY A 79 -3.14 -10.64 2.10
C GLY A 79 -2.18 -10.01 1.10
N PHE A 80 -2.70 -9.42 0.02
CA PHE A 80 -1.91 -8.72 -0.99
C PHE A 80 -1.21 -7.48 -0.43
N LEU A 81 -1.91 -6.67 0.38
CA LEU A 81 -1.37 -5.48 1.02
C LEU A 81 -0.25 -5.82 2.00
N VAL A 82 -0.45 -6.84 2.85
CA VAL A 82 0.58 -7.33 3.78
C VAL A 82 1.77 -7.90 3.02
N TRP A 83 1.53 -8.63 1.93
CA TRP A 83 2.59 -9.15 1.07
C TRP A 83 3.45 -8.03 0.47
N LEU A 84 2.83 -6.96 -0.04
CA LEU A 84 3.56 -5.79 -0.57
C LEU A 84 4.41 -5.11 0.50
N ASP A 85 3.88 -4.96 1.71
CA ASP A 85 4.62 -4.37 2.84
C ASP A 85 5.86 -5.22 3.17
N ILE A 86 5.67 -6.53 3.36
CA ILE A 86 6.75 -7.49 3.63
C ILE A 86 7.77 -7.50 2.49
N ALA A 87 7.32 -7.48 1.23
CA ALA A 87 8.21 -7.45 0.07
C ALA A 87 9.04 -6.16 0.02
N GLY A 88 8.44 -5.01 0.35
CA GLY A 88 9.12 -3.72 0.47
C GLY A 88 10.21 -3.73 1.54
N TRP A 89 9.89 -4.25 2.73
CA TRP A 89 10.86 -4.42 3.82
C TRP A 89 11.97 -5.42 3.48
N LYS A 90 11.64 -6.52 2.81
CA LYS A 90 12.61 -7.54 2.38
C LYS A 90 13.57 -6.99 1.33
N LYS A 91 13.06 -6.19 0.39
CA LYS A 91 13.88 -5.51 -0.62
C LYS A 91 14.83 -4.51 0.03
N TRP A 92 14.33 -3.68 0.94
CA TRP A 92 15.17 -2.76 1.71
C TRP A 92 16.26 -3.49 2.51
N ARG A 93 15.91 -4.60 3.18
CA ARG A 93 16.88 -5.43 3.91
C ARG A 93 17.92 -6.07 2.99
N ARG A 94 17.56 -6.44 1.76
CA ARG A 94 18.52 -6.99 0.79
C ARG A 94 19.48 -5.90 0.29
N GLU A 95 18.98 -4.71 0.01
CA GLU A 95 19.77 -3.57 -0.48
C GLU A 95 20.71 -2.99 0.60
N HIS A 96 20.35 -3.10 1.89
CA HIS A 96 21.14 -2.56 3.01
C HIS A 96 21.77 -3.61 3.94
N GLY A 97 21.46 -4.89 3.75
CA GLY A 97 21.89 -5.99 4.62
C GLY A 97 23.21 -6.66 4.24
N GLU A 98 23.79 -6.39 3.06
CA GLU A 98 25.15 -6.81 2.68
C GLU A 98 26.26 -5.91 3.25
N LYS A 99 26.05 -5.40 4.47
CA LYS A 99 27.11 -4.82 5.30
C LYS A 99 27.01 -5.39 6.71
N LYS A 100 27.20 -6.68 6.85
CA LYS A 100 27.58 -7.27 8.13
C LYS A 100 28.56 -8.40 7.93
#